data_AF-A0A537V5D4-F1
#
_entry.id   AF-A0A537V5D4-F1
#
_cell.length_a   1.000
_cell.length_b   1.000
_cell.length_c   1.000
_cell.angle_alpha   90.00
_cell.angle_beta   90.00
_cell.angle_gamma   90.00
#
_symmetry.space_group_name_H-M   'P 1'
#
loop_
_entity.id
_entity.type
_entity.pdbx_description
1 polymer ?
#
loop_
_entity_poly.entity_id
_entity_poly.type
_entity_poly.pdbx_seq_one_letter_code
_entity_poly.pdbx_strand_id
1 'polypeptide(L)'
;MNFGIRRVGTIADGWMTHSVSPGGFQRSWDFILKVGRESGRDMLAFDNVLYHHINVNADKQEALADSKKFLDLYYSADYTKARWEAWLTYGSPRECVEHIKRFKASGCRRITFRISTMGDPMAQLRRLVEDVLPYVD
;
A
#
# COMPACT_ATOMS: atom_id res chain seq x y z
N MET A 1 23.00 -4.08 0.46
CA MET A 1 22.12 -5.27 0.42
C MET A 1 21.26 -5.24 1.69
N ASN A 2 19.92 -5.27 1.57
CA ASN A 2 19.03 -5.12 2.74
C ASN A 2 18.92 -6.47 3.49
N PHE A 3 19.66 -6.60 4.60
CA PHE A 3 19.68 -7.81 5.44
C PHE A 3 18.28 -8.23 5.92
N GLY A 4 17.38 -7.28 6.18
CA GLY A 4 16.03 -7.56 6.63
C GLY A 4 15.21 -8.35 5.60
N ILE A 5 15.22 -7.90 4.33
CA ILE A 5 14.48 -8.55 3.25
C ILE A 5 15.01 -9.97 2.98
N ARG A 6 16.33 -10.17 3.06
CA ARG A 6 16.91 -11.52 2.96
C ARG A 6 16.36 -12.43 4.07
N ARG A 7 16.31 -11.96 5.32
CA ARG A 7 15.78 -12.76 6.44
C ARG A 7 14.32 -13.15 6.25
N VAL A 8 13.51 -12.26 5.68
CA VAL A 8 12.10 -12.57 5.37
C VAL A 8 11.99 -13.81 4.50
N GLY A 9 12.79 -13.90 3.43
CA GLY A 9 12.83 -15.09 2.57
C GLY A 9 13.31 -16.35 3.29
N THR A 10 14.22 -16.23 4.25
CA THR A 10 14.82 -17.41 4.91
C THR A 10 14.03 -17.94 6.10
N ILE A 11 13.31 -17.10 6.86
CA ILE A 11 12.75 -17.52 8.16
C ILE A 11 11.30 -17.06 8.43
N ALA A 12 10.72 -16.14 7.67
CA ALA A 12 9.35 -15.66 7.94
C ALA A 12 8.30 -16.56 7.27
N ASP A 13 7.02 -16.39 7.57
CA ASP A 13 5.89 -17.05 6.88
C ASP A 13 5.19 -16.13 5.87
N GLY A 14 5.58 -14.86 5.84
CA GLY A 14 5.08 -13.87 4.92
C GLY A 14 5.84 -12.55 5.02
N TRP A 15 5.43 -11.59 4.20
CA TRP A 15 6.06 -10.28 4.13
C TRP A 15 5.02 -9.17 4.24
N MET A 16 5.18 -8.31 5.24
CA MET A 16 4.47 -7.04 5.31
C MET A 16 5.41 -5.88 4.99
N THR A 17 4.92 -4.92 4.22
CA THR A 17 5.65 -3.66 3.98
C THR A 17 4.70 -2.46 3.98
N HIS A 18 5.30 -1.27 3.95
CA HIS A 18 4.62 0.02 3.82
C HIS A 18 5.54 0.96 3.02
N SER A 19 5.02 2.11 2.59
CA SER A 19 5.82 3.20 1.99
C SER A 19 6.72 2.74 0.83
N VAL A 20 6.14 2.11 -0.18
CA VAL A 20 6.86 1.55 -1.33
C VAL A 20 6.10 1.78 -2.61
N SER A 21 6.80 2.12 -3.70
CA SER A 21 6.18 2.19 -5.02
C SER A 21 5.86 0.79 -5.57
N PRO A 22 4.91 0.64 -6.52
CA PRO A 22 4.61 -0.67 -7.11
C PRO A 22 5.86 -1.39 -7.66
N GLY A 23 6.73 -0.69 -8.38
CA GLY A 23 7.98 -1.30 -8.88
C GLY A 23 8.97 -1.66 -7.76
N GLY A 24 9.01 -0.88 -6.67
CA GLY A 24 9.81 -1.21 -5.49
C GLY A 24 9.27 -2.45 -4.76
N PHE A 25 7.94 -2.59 -4.70
CA PHE A 25 7.26 -3.75 -4.14
C PHE A 25 7.65 -5.00 -4.92
N GLN A 26 7.46 -4.99 -6.25
CA GLN A 26 7.79 -6.12 -7.12
C GLN A 26 9.24 -6.57 -6.95
N ARG A 27 10.21 -5.65 -7.02
CA ARG A 27 11.63 -6.00 -6.84
C ARG A 27 11.92 -6.64 -5.49
N SER A 28 11.31 -6.14 -4.41
CA SER A 28 11.49 -6.70 -3.07
C SER A 28 10.86 -8.08 -2.97
N TRP A 29 9.67 -8.24 -3.54
CA TRP A 29 8.92 -9.49 -3.57
C TRP A 29 9.64 -10.58 -4.33
N ASP A 30 10.11 -10.29 -5.55
CA ASP A 30 10.88 -11.23 -6.38
C ASP A 30 12.16 -11.68 -5.67
N PHE A 31 12.83 -10.76 -4.97
CA PHE A 31 14.03 -11.06 -4.20
C PHE A 31 13.74 -11.96 -2.99
N ILE A 32 12.66 -11.71 -2.24
CA ILE A 32 12.23 -12.55 -1.11
C ILE A 32 11.97 -13.98 -1.59
N LEU A 33 11.19 -14.12 -2.67
CA LEU A 33 10.85 -15.42 -3.25
C LEU A 33 12.08 -16.15 -3.75
N LYS A 34 13.02 -15.45 -4.40
CA LYS A 34 14.29 -16.01 -4.84
C LYS A 34 15.10 -16.55 -3.67
N VAL A 35 15.31 -15.75 -2.63
CA VAL A 35 16.09 -16.15 -1.45
C VAL A 35 15.44 -17.33 -0.72
N GLY A 36 14.11 -17.35 -0.59
CA GLY A 36 13.40 -18.47 0.03
C GLY A 36 13.60 -19.78 -0.73
N ARG A 37 13.48 -19.75 -2.06
CA ARG A 37 13.75 -20.92 -2.92
C ARG A 37 15.21 -21.38 -2.83
N GLU A 38 16.17 -20.45 -2.88
CA GLU A 38 17.60 -20.76 -2.73
C GLU A 38 17.94 -21.35 -1.35
N SER A 39 17.10 -21.09 -0.34
CA SER A 39 17.23 -21.64 1.01
C SER A 39 16.47 -22.96 1.20
N GLY A 40 15.98 -23.57 0.12
CA GLY A 40 15.28 -24.87 0.16
C GLY A 40 13.85 -24.82 0.72
N ARG A 41 13.22 -23.64 0.78
CA ARG A 41 11.85 -23.48 1.30
C ARG A 41 10.82 -23.59 0.19
N ASP A 42 9.68 -24.18 0.51
CA ASP A 42 8.47 -24.03 -0.29
C ASP A 42 7.90 -22.63 -0.10
N MET A 43 7.78 -21.90 -1.21
CA MET A 43 7.28 -20.51 -1.23
C MET A 43 5.89 -20.40 -1.87
N LEU A 44 5.21 -21.52 -2.17
CA LEU A 44 3.89 -21.52 -2.79
C LEU A 44 2.85 -20.83 -1.90
N ALA A 45 2.83 -21.15 -0.61
CA ALA A 45 1.92 -20.56 0.38
C ALA A 45 2.44 -19.24 0.98
N PHE A 46 3.69 -18.84 0.68
CA PHE A 46 4.30 -17.64 1.25
C PHE A 46 3.58 -16.40 0.74
N ASP A 47 3.10 -15.54 1.64
CA ASP A 47 2.17 -14.46 1.30
C ASP A 47 2.72 -13.06 1.57
N ASN A 48 2.07 -12.04 1.04
CA ASN A 48 2.43 -10.65 1.26
C ASN A 48 1.23 -9.77 1.59
N VAL A 49 1.50 -8.64 2.25
CA VAL A 49 0.53 -7.60 2.54
C VAL A 49 1.18 -6.22 2.51
N LEU A 50 0.52 -5.27 1.86
CA LEU A 50 0.90 -3.86 1.88
C LEU A 50 0.02 -3.10 2.86
N TYR A 51 0.63 -2.42 3.84
CA TYR A 51 -0.06 -1.41 4.63
C TYR A 51 -0.02 -0.07 3.87
N HIS A 52 -1.19 0.46 3.52
CA HIS A 52 -1.32 1.60 2.61
C HIS A 52 -2.37 2.60 3.10
N HIS A 53 -2.12 3.89 2.94
CA HIS A 53 -3.11 4.91 3.26
C HIS A 53 -4.06 5.12 2.09
N ILE A 54 -5.30 5.52 2.39
CA ILE A 54 -6.29 5.85 1.36
C ILE A 54 -7.19 7.02 1.76
N ASN A 55 -7.55 7.83 0.76
CA ASN A 55 -8.59 8.86 0.86
C ASN A 55 -9.31 9.04 -0.50
N VAL A 56 -10.60 8.74 -0.53
CA VAL A 56 -11.43 8.77 -1.73
C VAL A 56 -12.25 10.07 -1.74
N ASN A 57 -11.98 10.94 -2.72
CA ASN A 57 -12.70 12.20 -2.93
C ASN A 57 -12.82 12.51 -4.43
N ALA A 58 -13.94 13.06 -4.88
CA ALA A 58 -14.12 13.48 -6.27
C ALA A 58 -13.04 14.47 -6.73
N ASP A 59 -12.60 15.37 -5.84
CA ASP A 59 -11.48 16.27 -6.07
C ASP A 59 -10.17 15.71 -5.49
N LYS A 60 -9.17 15.58 -6.34
CA LYS A 60 -7.85 15.05 -5.98
C LYS A 60 -7.06 15.96 -5.05
N GLN A 61 -7.15 17.27 -5.23
CA GLN A 61 -6.46 18.23 -4.38
C GLN A 61 -7.08 18.26 -2.98
N GLU A 62 -8.41 18.15 -2.88
CA GLU A 62 -9.06 18.01 -1.59
C GLU A 62 -8.66 16.71 -0.88
N ALA A 63 -8.63 15.57 -1.59
CA ALA A 63 -8.16 14.30 -1.01
C ALA A 63 -6.74 14.43 -0.46
N LEU A 64 -5.84 15.07 -1.22
CA LEU A 64 -4.46 15.28 -0.81
C LEU A 64 -4.35 16.21 0.41
N ALA A 65 -5.06 17.33 0.40
CA ALA A 65 -5.03 18.31 1.49
C ALA A 65 -5.54 17.70 2.80
N ASP A 66 -6.64 16.94 2.74
CA ASP A 66 -7.24 16.27 3.89
C ASP A 66 -6.33 15.17 4.45
N SER A 67 -5.80 14.29 3.59
CA SER A 67 -4.80 13.29 4.01
C SER A 67 -3.53 13.91 4.55
N LYS A 68 -3.03 14.99 3.96
CA LYS A 68 -1.85 15.69 4.46
C LYS A 68 -2.07 16.20 5.87
N LYS A 69 -3.19 16.90 6.11
CA LYS A 69 -3.53 17.41 7.44
C LYS A 69 -3.61 16.30 8.48
N PHE A 70 -4.22 15.16 8.11
CA PHE A 70 -4.26 13.98 8.99
C PHE A 70 -2.86 13.43 9.31
N LEU A 71 -2.03 13.24 8.29
CA LEU A 71 -0.70 12.62 8.44
C LEU A 71 0.29 13.54 9.16
N ASP A 72 0.24 14.84 8.91
CA ASP A 72 1.06 15.84 9.59
C ASP A 72 0.76 15.84 11.11
N LEU A 73 -0.51 15.75 11.49
CA LEU A 73 -0.91 15.65 12.91
C LEU A 73 -0.54 14.30 13.53
N TYR A 74 -0.70 13.21 12.78
CA TYR A 74 -0.43 11.87 13.29
C TYR A 74 1.06 11.58 13.49
N TYR A 75 1.91 12.08 12.58
CA TYR A 75 3.36 11.84 12.62
C TYR A 75 4.18 13.02 13.14
N SER A 76 3.56 14.18 13.35
CA SER A 76 4.25 15.43 13.74
C SER A 76 5.43 15.76 12.82
N ALA A 77 5.30 15.47 11.52
CA ALA A 77 6.36 15.58 10.53
C ALA A 77 5.82 16.03 9.17
N ASP A 78 6.56 16.90 8.48
CA ASP A 78 6.26 17.32 7.11
C ASP A 78 7.05 16.47 6.11
N TYR A 79 6.38 15.51 5.46
CA TYR A 79 7.04 14.64 4.47
C TYR A 79 7.02 15.25 3.07
N THR A 80 7.96 14.81 2.23
CA THR A 80 8.06 15.26 0.84
C THR A 80 6.95 14.67 -0.03
N LYS A 81 6.59 15.36 -1.12
CA LYS A 81 5.62 14.88 -2.13
C LYS A 81 5.88 13.44 -2.59
N ALA A 82 7.15 13.12 -2.88
CA ALA A 82 7.54 11.79 -3.32
C ALA A 82 7.27 10.70 -2.26
N ARG A 83 7.37 11.02 -0.97
CA ARG A 83 7.07 10.08 0.11
C ARG A 83 5.57 9.82 0.23
N TRP A 84 4.73 10.83 -0.02
CA TRP A 84 3.28 10.69 -0.04
C TRP A 84 2.79 9.82 -1.19
N GLU A 85 3.31 10.04 -2.40
CA GLU A 85 2.93 9.24 -3.59
C GLU A 85 3.28 7.76 -3.43
N ALA A 86 4.30 7.43 -2.64
CA ALA A 86 4.67 6.03 -2.33
C ALA A 86 3.84 5.39 -1.21
N TRP A 87 3.04 6.18 -0.47
CA TRP A 87 2.40 5.74 0.78
C TRP A 87 0.87 5.88 0.78
N LEU A 88 0.34 6.74 -0.09
CA LEU A 88 -1.07 7.15 -0.11
C LEU A 88 -1.69 6.94 -1.50
N THR A 89 -2.83 6.25 -1.51
CA THR A 89 -3.78 6.28 -2.62
C THR A 89 -4.80 7.38 -2.37
N TYR A 90 -4.97 8.30 -3.31
CA TYR A 90 -5.91 9.40 -3.13
C TYR A 90 -6.45 9.93 -4.46
N GLY A 91 -7.62 10.54 -4.38
CA GLY A 91 -8.32 11.15 -5.51
C GLY A 91 -9.66 10.51 -5.78
N SER A 92 -10.14 10.67 -7.01
CA SER A 92 -11.46 10.14 -7.41
C SER A 92 -11.52 8.62 -7.26
N PRO A 93 -12.71 8.02 -7.13
CA PRO A 93 -12.84 6.56 -7.07
C PRO A 93 -12.09 5.85 -8.20
N ARG A 94 -12.20 6.38 -9.43
CA ARG A 94 -11.48 5.88 -10.60
C ARG A 94 -9.96 5.92 -10.42
N GLU A 95 -9.40 7.04 -9.95
CA GLU A 95 -7.96 7.14 -9.72
C GLU A 95 -7.48 6.19 -8.63
N CYS A 96 -8.28 6.01 -7.57
CA CYS A 96 -7.99 5.06 -6.51
C CYS A 96 -7.97 3.62 -7.04
N VAL A 97 -8.97 3.25 -7.86
CA VAL A 97 -9.05 1.94 -8.52
C VAL A 97 -7.79 1.67 -9.35
N GLU A 98 -7.41 2.61 -10.23
CA GLU A 98 -6.23 2.46 -11.07
C GLU A 98 -4.94 2.33 -10.26
N HIS A 99 -4.80 3.09 -9.16
CA HIS A 99 -3.63 2.99 -8.32
C HIS A 99 -3.53 1.65 -7.58
N ILE A 100 -4.66 1.15 -7.05
CA ILE A 100 -4.73 -0.16 -6.39
C ILE A 100 -4.42 -1.29 -7.38
N LYS A 101 -4.96 -1.22 -8.61
CA LYS A 101 -4.66 -2.19 -9.68
C LYS A 101 -3.17 -2.26 -10.00
N ARG A 102 -2.45 -1.13 -9.98
CA ARG A 102 -0.98 -1.13 -10.17
C ARG A 102 -0.24 -1.90 -9.08
N PHE A 103 -0.67 -1.83 -7.82
CA PHE A 103 -0.09 -2.64 -6.76
C PHE A 103 -0.42 -4.12 -6.93
N LYS A 104 -1.67 -4.47 -7.25
CA LYS A 104 -2.04 -5.87 -7.57
C LYS A 104 -1.18 -6.43 -8.70
N ALA A 105 -1.01 -5.66 -9.78
CA ALA A 105 -0.15 -6.01 -10.91
C ALA A 105 1.35 -6.17 -10.55
N SER A 106 1.81 -5.56 -9.45
CA SER A 106 3.17 -5.74 -8.92
C SER A 106 3.36 -7.01 -8.06
N GLY A 107 2.35 -7.87 -7.99
CA GLY A 107 2.35 -9.09 -7.17
C GLY A 107 1.88 -8.88 -5.73
N CYS A 108 1.32 -7.71 -5.41
CA CYS A 108 0.71 -7.47 -4.10
C CYS A 108 -0.60 -8.25 -4.00
N ARG A 109 -0.69 -9.12 -3.00
CA ARG A 109 -1.82 -10.03 -2.81
C ARG A 109 -2.89 -9.48 -1.89
N ARG A 110 -2.47 -8.69 -0.89
CA ARG A 110 -3.36 -8.09 0.10
C ARG A 110 -2.95 -6.66 0.37
N ILE A 111 -3.93 -5.79 0.56
CA ILE A 111 -3.71 -4.41 0.96
C ILE A 111 -4.57 -4.13 2.18
N THR A 112 -3.92 -3.69 3.26
CA THR A 112 -4.59 -3.15 4.43
C THR A 112 -4.67 -1.64 4.28
N PHE A 113 -5.89 -1.11 4.25
CA PHE A 113 -6.12 0.32 4.09
C PHE A 113 -6.22 1.05 5.42
N ARG A 114 -5.42 2.11 5.56
CA ARG A 114 -5.57 3.12 6.61
C ARG A 114 -6.31 4.33 6.05
N ILE A 115 -7.56 4.48 6.44
CA ILE A 115 -8.36 5.67 6.14
C ILE A 115 -7.68 6.89 6.79
N SER A 116 -7.29 7.84 5.95
CA SER A 116 -6.50 9.02 6.36
C SER A 116 -7.25 10.28 5.97
N THR A 117 -8.21 10.64 6.82
CA THR A 117 -9.11 11.78 6.66
C THR A 117 -9.23 12.53 7.98
N MET A 118 -9.40 13.84 7.92
CA MET A 118 -9.84 14.64 9.06
C MET A 118 -11.36 14.65 9.22
N GLY A 119 -12.10 14.14 8.24
CA GLY A 119 -13.56 14.01 8.25
C GLY A 119 -14.06 12.73 8.92
N ASP A 120 -15.24 12.26 8.51
CA ASP A 120 -15.82 11.02 9.02
C ASP A 120 -15.14 9.78 8.41
N PRO A 121 -14.42 8.96 9.20
CA PRO A 121 -13.78 7.75 8.70
C PRO A 121 -14.80 6.71 8.22
N MET A 122 -16.03 6.68 8.76
CA MET A 122 -17.06 5.75 8.31
C MET A 122 -17.62 6.15 6.94
N ALA A 123 -17.73 7.44 6.65
CA ALA A 123 -18.07 7.91 5.31
C ALA A 123 -16.98 7.55 4.28
N GLN A 124 -15.70 7.69 4.64
CA GLN A 124 -14.60 7.24 3.79
C GLN A 124 -14.59 5.72 3.59
N LEU A 125 -14.92 4.94 4.63
CA LEU A 125 -15.03 3.49 4.53
C LEU A 125 -16.13 3.10 3.54
N ARG A 126 -17.31 3.73 3.60
CA ARG A 126 -18.40 3.48 2.65
C ARG A 126 -17.95 3.76 1.21
N ARG A 127 -17.35 4.94 0.95
CA ARG A 127 -16.80 5.27 -0.39
C ARG A 127 -15.79 4.23 -0.88
N LEU A 128 -14.88 3.80 -0.01
CA LEU A 128 -13.91 2.76 -0.35
C LEU A 128 -14.62 1.44 -0.72
N VAL A 129 -15.56 0.98 0.08
CA VAL A 129 -16.26 -0.30 -0.10
C VAL A 129 -17.22 -0.28 -1.28
N GLU A 130 -17.88 0.84 -1.55
CA GLU A 130 -18.94 0.96 -2.58
C GLU A 130 -18.37 1.42 -3.93
N ASP A 131 -17.45 2.40 -3.93
CA ASP A 131 -17.02 3.07 -5.15
C ASP A 131 -15.65 2.59 -5.67
N VAL A 132 -14.88 1.86 -4.85
CA VAL A 132 -13.50 1.46 -5.20
C VAL A 132 -13.31 -0.06 -5.19
N LEU A 133 -13.49 -0.72 -4.05
CA LEU A 133 -13.18 -2.16 -3.91
C LEU A 133 -13.89 -3.08 -4.91
N PRO A 134 -15.15 -2.85 -5.33
CA PRO A 134 -15.82 -3.69 -6.32
C PRO A 134 -15.18 -3.65 -7.71
N TYR A 135 -14.29 -2.68 -7.97
CA TYR A 135 -13.72 -2.42 -9.29
C TYR A 135 -12.22 -2.70 -9.37
N VAL A 136 -11.60 -3.18 -8.28
CA VAL A 136 -10.15 -3.50 -8.23
C VAL A 136 -9.86 -4.98 -8.46
N ASP A 137 -10.88 -5.82 -8.61
CA ASP A 137 -10.73 -7.26 -8.85
C ASP A 137 -10.12 -7.61 -10.20
#